data_AF-A0A4Q5WK42-F1
#
_entry.id   AF-A0A4Q5WK42-F1
#
_cell.length_a   1.000
_cell.length_b   1.000
_cell.length_c   1.000
_cell.angle_alpha   90.00
_cell.angle_beta   90.00
_cell.angle_gamma   90.00
#
_symmetry.space_group_name_H-M   'P 1'
#
loop_
_entity.id
_entity.type
_entity.pdbx_description
1 polymer ?
#
loop_
_entity_poly.entity_id
_entity_poly.type
_entity_poly.pdbx_seq_one_letter_code
_entity_poly.pdbx_strand_id
1 'polypeptide(L)'
;MKYRALLQLAGHSFDHRPLSVGRPFSPQLFDRGARWMQQQLQALDPATPPGFDAAIPFTAWGLLKYGCCLAGAGAAAYGLYLLHPALTPLAVLVFYYCEVHFLFLFPRLLDGRPHPLRASIRSTYKVGPLRALFTVLPIAAYMLIGLFRLRHPLRHWHIGCLAILIWYQDEVRNRF
;
A
#
# COMPACT_ATOMS: atom_id res chain seq x y z
N MET A 1 11.58 10.13 -4.67
CA MET A 1 11.22 10.08 -6.12
C MET A 1 9.85 10.69 -6.37
N LYS A 2 9.56 11.18 -7.58
CA LYS A 2 8.21 11.62 -7.99
C LYS A 2 7.34 10.40 -8.33
N TYR A 3 6.03 10.44 -8.05
CA TYR A 3 5.11 9.31 -8.27
C TYR A 3 5.13 8.76 -9.70
N ARG A 4 5.32 9.62 -10.72
CA ARG A 4 5.40 9.22 -12.13
C ARG A 4 6.58 8.28 -12.39
N ALA A 5 7.75 8.61 -11.84
CA ALA A 5 8.93 7.78 -11.97
C ALA A 5 8.74 6.42 -11.27
N LEU A 6 8.07 6.41 -10.10
CA LEU A 6 7.73 5.16 -9.41
C LEU A 6 6.81 4.27 -10.24
N LEU A 7 5.74 4.82 -10.82
CA LEU A 7 4.82 4.07 -11.67
C LEU A 7 5.48 3.58 -12.96
N GLN A 8 6.36 4.37 -13.57
CA GLN A 8 7.12 3.96 -14.76
C GLN A 8 8.08 2.81 -14.44
N LEU A 9 8.86 2.94 -13.36
CA LEU A 9 9.79 1.90 -12.92
C LEU A 9 9.05 0.61 -12.53
N ALA A 10 7.95 0.74 -11.78
CA ALA A 10 7.11 -0.39 -11.42
C ALA A 10 6.47 -1.04 -12.64
N GLY A 11 5.99 -0.26 -13.62
CA GLY A 11 5.44 -0.79 -14.87
C GLY A 11 6.47 -1.60 -15.64
N HIS A 12 7.68 -1.05 -15.80
CA HIS A 12 8.79 -1.73 -16.46
C HIS A 12 9.15 -3.04 -15.73
N SER A 13 9.32 -2.99 -14.40
CA SER A 13 9.63 -4.19 -13.59
C SER A 13 8.53 -5.25 -13.66
N PHE A 14 7.26 -4.83 -13.66
CA PHE A 14 6.11 -5.74 -13.76
C PHE A 14 6.05 -6.43 -15.13
N ASP A 15 6.33 -5.70 -16.22
CA ASP A 15 6.25 -6.24 -17.58
C ASP A 15 7.38 -7.25 -17.87
N HIS A 16 8.56 -7.09 -17.27
CA HIS A 16 9.66 -8.07 -17.39
C HIS A 16 9.45 -9.33 -16.54
N ARG A 17 8.66 -9.23 -15.47
CA ARG A 17 8.40 -10.35 -14.53
C ARG A 17 6.94 -10.33 -14.08
N PRO A 18 5.98 -10.72 -14.94
CA PRO A 18 4.57 -10.80 -14.56
C PRO A 18 4.36 -12.01 -13.65
N LEU A 19 4.79 -11.91 -12.39
CA LEU A 19 4.55 -12.96 -11.39
C LEU A 19 3.04 -13.13 -11.21
N SER A 20 2.62 -14.41 -11.24
CA SER A 20 1.24 -14.84 -11.42
C SER A 20 0.29 -14.12 -10.48
N VAL A 21 -0.62 -13.35 -11.06
CA VAL A 21 -1.70 -12.68 -10.34
C VAL A 21 -2.72 -13.73 -9.91
N GLY A 22 -2.71 -14.10 -8.63
CA GLY A 22 -3.70 -15.01 -8.06
C GLY A 22 -5.14 -14.49 -8.20
N ARG A 23 -6.13 -15.36 -7.96
CA ARG A 23 -7.55 -14.97 -8.04
C ARG A 23 -7.86 -13.80 -7.06
N PRO A 24 -8.60 -12.76 -7.51
CA PRO A 24 -8.71 -11.46 -6.82
C PRO A 24 -9.45 -11.48 -5.49
N PHE A 25 -10.39 -12.40 -5.28
CA PHE A 25 -11.25 -12.39 -4.10
C PHE A 25 -11.15 -13.72 -3.39
N SER A 26 -10.58 -13.69 -2.20
CA SER A 26 -10.56 -14.80 -1.27
C SER A 26 -10.53 -14.27 0.16
N PRO A 27 -11.01 -15.04 1.15
CA PRO A 27 -10.90 -14.66 2.56
C PRO A 27 -9.44 -14.42 3.01
N GLN A 28 -8.46 -14.94 2.28
CA GLN A 28 -7.01 -14.77 2.51
C GLN A 28 -6.40 -13.67 1.63
N LEU A 29 -7.17 -12.63 1.29
CA LEU A 29 -6.73 -11.55 0.39
C LEU A 29 -5.39 -10.94 0.83
N PHE A 30 -5.27 -10.60 2.11
CA PHE A 30 -4.06 -9.98 2.66
C PHE A 30 -2.87 -10.94 2.69
N ASP A 31 -3.07 -12.20 3.04
CA ASP A 31 -2.00 -13.20 3.05
C ASP A 31 -1.46 -13.45 1.63
N ARG A 32 -2.36 -13.53 0.62
CA ARG A 32 -1.96 -13.67 -0.79
C ARG A 32 -1.24 -12.43 -1.30
N GLY A 33 -1.75 -11.24 -0.97
CA GLY A 33 -1.09 -9.98 -1.30
C GLY A 33 0.30 -9.90 -0.68
N ALA A 34 0.45 -10.28 0.58
CA ALA A 34 1.72 -10.30 1.29
C ALA A 34 2.71 -11.31 0.68
N ARG A 35 2.26 -12.51 0.28
CA ARG A 35 3.10 -13.48 -0.46
C ARG A 35 3.58 -12.92 -1.78
N TRP A 36 2.70 -12.28 -2.55
CA TRP A 36 3.08 -11.63 -3.79
C TRP A 36 4.09 -10.50 -3.54
N MET A 37 3.85 -9.66 -2.52
CA MET A 37 4.79 -8.61 -2.13
C MET A 37 6.16 -9.16 -1.72
N GLN A 38 6.21 -10.30 -1.01
CA GLN A 38 7.47 -10.97 -0.65
C GLN A 38 8.26 -11.39 -1.88
N GLN A 39 7.60 -12.00 -2.86
CA GLN A 39 8.23 -12.41 -4.12
C GLN A 39 8.77 -11.19 -4.88
N GLN A 40 8.03 -10.08 -4.89
CA GLN A 40 8.49 -8.84 -5.50
C GLN A 40 9.68 -8.24 -4.75
N LEU A 41 9.67 -8.22 -3.41
CA LEU A 41 10.81 -7.74 -2.62
C LEU A 41 12.06 -8.57 -2.85
N GLN A 42 11.95 -9.91 -2.92
CA GLN A 42 13.06 -10.79 -3.28
C GLN A 42 13.55 -10.57 -4.71
N ALA A 43 12.64 -10.29 -5.64
CA ALA A 43 12.99 -10.00 -7.03
C ALA A 43 13.71 -8.65 -7.19
N LEU A 44 13.38 -7.67 -6.34
CA LEU A 44 14.00 -6.34 -6.30
C LEU A 44 15.32 -6.33 -5.51
N ASP A 45 15.45 -7.18 -4.50
CA ASP A 45 16.64 -7.31 -3.66
C ASP A 45 16.87 -8.79 -3.27
N PRO A 46 17.84 -9.47 -3.91
CA PRO A 46 18.21 -10.84 -3.60
C PRO A 46 18.68 -11.06 -2.14
N ALA A 47 19.07 -10.01 -1.43
CA ALA A 47 19.42 -10.09 -0.01
C ALA A 47 18.19 -10.18 0.91
N THR A 48 16.97 -10.00 0.37
CA THR A 48 15.73 -10.20 1.13
C THR A 48 15.60 -11.67 1.53
N PRO A 49 15.37 -11.99 2.82
CA PRO A 49 15.31 -13.36 3.29
C PRO A 49 14.32 -14.22 2.47
N PRO A 50 14.74 -15.45 2.07
CA PRO A 50 13.83 -16.40 1.46
C PRO A 50 12.84 -16.92 2.50
N GLY A 51 11.55 -16.91 2.17
CA GLY A 51 10.49 -17.46 3.02
C GLY A 51 9.40 -16.45 3.36
N PHE A 52 8.16 -16.90 3.31
CA PHE A 52 7.00 -16.17 3.81
C PHE A 52 6.69 -16.72 5.20
N ASP A 53 6.80 -15.89 6.24
CA ASP A 53 6.46 -16.31 7.60
C ASP A 53 4.93 -16.40 7.75
N ALA A 54 4.43 -17.64 7.72
CA ALA A 54 3.01 -17.93 7.88
C ALA A 54 2.49 -17.69 9.30
N ALA A 55 3.38 -17.47 10.29
CA ALA A 55 2.97 -17.13 11.64
C ALA A 55 2.48 -15.68 11.75
N ILE A 56 2.85 -14.80 10.81
CA ILE A 56 2.41 -13.40 10.81
C ILE A 56 0.94 -13.34 10.31
N PRO A 57 0.00 -12.83 11.12
CA PRO A 57 -1.41 -12.76 10.73
C PRO A 57 -1.66 -11.52 9.85
N PHE A 58 -1.27 -11.57 8.57
CA PHE A 58 -1.41 -10.43 7.65
C PHE A 58 -2.86 -9.99 7.47
N THR A 59 -3.80 -10.94 7.54
CA THR A 59 -5.24 -10.62 7.52
C THR A 59 -5.66 -9.75 8.70
N ALA A 60 -5.20 -10.06 9.92
CA ALA A 60 -5.49 -9.23 11.09
C ALA A 60 -4.87 -7.83 10.98
N TRP A 61 -3.63 -7.74 10.48
CA TRP A 61 -2.96 -6.46 10.24
C TRP A 61 -3.64 -5.63 9.14
N GLY A 62 -4.12 -6.28 8.08
CA GLY A 62 -4.93 -5.64 7.04
C GLY A 62 -6.23 -5.09 7.60
N LEU A 63 -6.97 -5.90 8.37
CA LEU A 63 -8.21 -5.47 9.02
C LEU A 63 -7.97 -4.30 9.98
N LEU A 64 -6.90 -4.32 10.77
CA LEU A 64 -6.53 -3.20 11.63
C LEU A 64 -6.25 -1.93 10.81
N LYS A 65 -5.38 -2.03 9.78
CA LYS A 65 -5.04 -0.90 8.90
C LYS A 65 -6.29 -0.27 8.30
N TYR A 66 -7.08 -1.06 7.59
CA TYR A 66 -8.25 -0.55 6.88
C TYR A 66 -9.38 -0.18 7.83
N GLY A 67 -9.54 -0.89 8.95
CA GLY A 67 -10.48 -0.54 10.00
C GLY A 67 -10.22 0.84 10.59
N CYS A 68 -8.96 1.16 10.93
CA CYS A 68 -8.59 2.51 11.39
C CYS A 68 -8.85 3.59 10.33
N CYS A 69 -8.51 3.31 9.07
CA CYS A 69 -8.74 4.27 7.98
C CYS A 69 -10.23 4.52 7.72
N LEU A 70 -11.05 3.47 7.71
CA LEU A 70 -12.49 3.55 7.53
C LEU A 70 -13.18 4.21 8.73
N ALA A 71 -12.77 3.92 9.96
CA ALA A 71 -13.31 4.58 11.15
C ALA A 71 -13.04 6.09 11.12
N GLY A 72 -11.81 6.50 10.80
CA GLY A 72 -11.45 7.91 10.65
C GLY A 72 -12.24 8.60 9.53
N ALA A 73 -12.37 7.95 8.37
CA ALA A 73 -13.16 8.47 7.26
C ALA A 73 -14.66 8.55 7.60
N GLY A 74 -15.21 7.55 8.31
CA GLY A 74 -16.60 7.52 8.74
C GLY A 74 -16.93 8.65 9.72
N ALA A 75 -16.07 8.88 10.71
CA ALA A 75 -16.20 10.00 11.64
C ALA A 75 -16.14 11.35 10.91
N ALA A 76 -15.19 11.51 9.97
CA ALA A 76 -15.09 12.72 9.15
C ALA A 76 -16.31 12.91 8.24
N ALA A 77 -16.78 11.85 7.58
CA ALA A 77 -17.97 11.90 6.73
C ALA A 77 -19.22 12.29 7.52
N TYR A 78 -19.40 11.73 8.72
CA TYR A 78 -20.49 12.10 9.60
C TYR A 78 -20.42 13.57 10.01
N GLY A 79 -19.26 14.05 10.47
CA GLY A 79 -19.06 15.46 10.83
C GLY A 79 -19.30 16.42 9.66
N LEU A 80 -18.80 16.08 8.47
CA LEU A 80 -18.99 16.87 7.25
C LEU A 80 -20.43 16.85 6.75
N TYR A 81 -21.15 15.73 6.90
CA TYR A 81 -22.56 15.62 6.57
C TYR A 81 -23.42 16.55 7.42
N LEU A 82 -23.12 16.63 8.72
CA LEU A 82 -23.80 17.56 9.64
C LEU A 82 -23.57 19.03 9.27
N LEU A 83 -22.43 19.36 8.66
CA LEU A 83 -22.15 20.71 8.15
C LEU A 83 -22.85 20.96 6.81
N HIS A 84 -22.62 20.10 5.82
CA HIS A 84 -23.26 20.16 4.51
C HIS A 84 -23.06 18.84 3.74
N PRO A 85 -24.11 18.16 3.25
CA PRO A 85 -24.00 16.85 2.59
C PRO A 85 -23.00 16.80 1.42
N ALA A 86 -22.88 17.89 0.66
CA ALA A 86 -21.92 17.96 -0.46
C ALA A 86 -20.44 17.93 -0.03
N LEU A 87 -20.12 18.14 1.25
CA LEU A 87 -18.76 18.06 1.78
C LEU A 87 -18.33 16.61 2.09
N THR A 88 -19.27 15.67 2.19
CA THR A 88 -18.98 14.27 2.53
C THR A 88 -17.87 13.59 1.70
N PRO A 89 -17.71 13.86 0.38
CA PRO A 89 -16.62 13.27 -0.39
C PRO A 89 -15.22 13.67 0.11
N LEU A 90 -15.07 14.78 0.84
CA LEU A 90 -13.79 15.19 1.43
C LEU A 90 -13.29 14.23 2.52
N ALA A 91 -14.16 13.36 3.06
CA ALA A 91 -13.76 12.31 3.99
C ALA A 91 -12.75 11.32 3.40
N VAL A 92 -12.70 11.19 2.07
CA VAL A 92 -11.67 10.39 1.39
C VAL A 92 -10.26 10.91 1.67
N LEU A 93 -10.09 12.22 1.90
CA LEU A 93 -8.80 12.80 2.25
C LEU A 93 -8.35 12.34 3.64
N VAL A 94 -9.29 12.21 4.59
CA VAL A 94 -9.01 11.66 5.92
C VAL A 94 -8.65 10.18 5.84
N PHE A 95 -9.34 9.41 4.99
CA PHE A 95 -8.97 8.02 4.72
C PHE A 95 -7.51 7.91 4.29
N TYR A 96 -7.10 8.64 3.25
CA TYR A 96 -5.73 8.58 2.74
C TYR A 96 -4.72 9.16 3.72
N TYR A 97 -5.09 10.20 4.47
CA TYR A 97 -4.23 10.74 5.53
C TYR A 97 -3.95 9.69 6.61
N CYS A 98 -4.95 8.92 7.05
CA CYS A 98 -4.72 7.78 7.93
C CYS A 98 -3.89 6.69 7.22
N GLU A 99 -4.23 6.37 5.97
CA GLU A 99 -3.63 5.28 5.21
C GLU A 99 -2.12 5.44 5.03
N VAL A 100 -1.62 6.66 4.79
CA VAL A 100 -0.19 6.91 4.61
C VAL A 100 0.65 6.58 5.85
N HIS A 101 0.07 6.56 7.05
CA HIS A 101 0.75 6.14 8.28
C HIS A 101 0.99 4.62 8.34
N PHE A 102 0.17 3.85 7.63
CA PHE A 102 0.27 2.40 7.52
C PHE A 102 0.83 1.94 6.17
N LEU A 103 1.31 2.88 5.35
CA LEU A 103 1.79 2.60 4.00
C LEU A 103 2.87 1.52 3.97
N PHE A 104 3.83 1.62 4.90
CA PHE A 104 4.98 0.74 4.99
C PHE A 104 4.78 -0.41 5.99
N LEU A 105 3.55 -0.64 6.46
CA LEU A 105 3.27 -1.68 7.45
C LEU A 105 3.58 -3.09 6.90
N PHE A 106 3.03 -3.43 5.72
CA PHE A 106 3.20 -4.74 5.11
C PHE A 106 4.66 -5.03 4.72
N PRO A 107 5.39 -4.14 4.02
CA PRO A 107 6.80 -4.37 3.73
C PRO A 107 7.66 -4.56 4.99
N ARG A 108 7.36 -3.82 6.07
CA ARG A 108 8.09 -3.97 7.35
C ARG A 108 7.79 -5.28 8.07
N LEU A 109 6.54 -5.77 7.98
CA LEU A 109 6.17 -7.10 8.48
C LEU A 109 6.94 -8.19 7.74
N LEU A 110 7.07 -8.05 6.42
CA LEU A 110 7.82 -8.97 5.57
C LEU A 110 9.33 -8.97 5.87
N ASP A 111 9.89 -7.82 6.24
CA ASP A 111 11.29 -7.71 6.70
C ASP A 111 11.50 -8.25 8.14
N GLY A 112 10.47 -8.77 8.82
CA GLY A 112 10.58 -9.33 10.16
C GLY A 112 11.01 -8.31 11.24
N ARG A 113 10.86 -6.99 10.97
CA ARG A 113 11.34 -5.95 11.89
C ARG A 113 10.41 -5.86 13.13
N PRO A 114 10.97 -5.63 14.34
CA PRO A 114 10.17 -5.46 15.55
C PRO A 114 9.33 -4.18 15.51
N HIS A 115 8.17 -4.19 16.18
CA HIS A 115 7.24 -3.05 16.30
C HIS A 115 6.82 -2.42 14.94
N PRO A 116 6.24 -3.20 14.02
CA PRO A 116 6.01 -2.81 12.62
C PRO A 116 5.12 -1.57 12.47
N LEU A 117 4.09 -1.41 13.32
CA LEU A 117 3.22 -0.23 13.34
C LEU A 117 3.98 1.07 13.61
N ARG A 118 4.66 1.13 14.77
CA ARG A 118 5.40 2.32 15.20
C ARG A 118 6.49 2.67 14.19
N ALA A 119 7.12 1.66 13.62
CA ALA A 119 8.13 1.82 12.61
C ALA A 119 7.55 2.33 11.28
N SER A 120 6.37 1.86 10.85
CA SER A 120 5.65 2.39 9.69
C SER A 120 5.33 3.87 9.88
N ILE A 121 4.70 4.23 11.00
CA ILE A 121 4.35 5.62 11.35
C ILE A 121 5.61 6.49 11.32
N ARG A 122 6.67 6.09 12.03
CA ARG A 122 7.94 6.82 12.06
C ARG A 122 8.53 7.00 10.66
N SER A 123 8.38 6.01 9.77
CA SER A 123 8.85 6.11 8.38
C SER A 123 8.08 7.15 7.60
N THR A 124 6.75 7.18 7.76
CA THR A 124 5.88 8.21 7.15
C THR A 124 6.27 9.62 7.61
N TYR A 125 6.56 9.80 8.91
CA TYR A 125 7.02 11.10 9.42
C TYR A 125 8.40 11.50 8.89
N LYS A 126 9.33 10.55 8.73
CA LYS A 126 10.65 10.81 8.11
C LYS A 126 10.55 11.21 6.64
N VAL A 127 9.63 10.60 5.91
CA VAL A 127 9.31 10.98 4.52
C VAL A 127 8.62 12.35 4.46
N GLY A 128 7.81 12.65 5.48
CA GLY A 128 6.88 13.77 5.53
C GLY A 128 5.47 13.30 5.15
N PRO A 129 4.46 13.44 6.04
CA PRO A 129 3.11 12.90 5.81
C PRO A 129 2.43 13.53 4.60
N LEU A 130 2.62 14.83 4.36
CA LEU A 130 2.08 15.51 3.18
C LEU A 130 2.74 15.01 1.89
N ARG A 131 4.07 14.85 1.90
CA ARG A 131 4.79 14.27 0.76
C ARG A 131 4.31 12.84 0.48
N ALA A 132 4.05 12.07 1.52
CA ALA A 132 3.50 10.73 1.37
C ALA A 132 2.09 10.75 0.79
N LEU A 133 1.21 11.62 1.30
CA LEU A 133 -0.15 11.79 0.80
C LEU A 133 -0.16 12.15 -0.70
N PHE A 134 0.60 13.17 -1.11
CA PHE A 134 0.67 13.60 -2.52
C PHE A 134 1.38 12.59 -3.43
N THR A 135 2.13 11.64 -2.87
CA THR A 135 2.74 10.55 -3.63
C THR A 135 1.77 9.37 -3.78
N VAL A 136 1.08 8.98 -2.71
CA VAL A 136 0.19 7.83 -2.66
C VAL A 136 -1.13 8.10 -3.38
N LEU A 137 -1.72 9.29 -3.22
CA LEU A 137 -3.01 9.63 -3.81
C LEU A 137 -3.06 9.39 -5.33
N PRO A 138 -2.10 9.87 -6.15
CA PRO A 138 -2.11 9.58 -7.60
C PRO A 138 -1.82 8.12 -7.92
N ILE A 139 -1.04 7.41 -7.10
CA ILE A 139 -0.81 5.96 -7.26
C ILE A 139 -2.12 5.21 -7.00
N ALA A 140 -2.87 5.59 -5.96
CA ALA A 140 -4.16 4.99 -5.65
C ALA A 140 -5.20 5.27 -6.73
N ALA A 141 -5.26 6.50 -7.24
CA ALA A 141 -6.09 6.82 -8.41
C ALA A 141 -5.73 5.93 -9.62
N TYR A 142 -4.43 5.75 -9.90
CA TYR A 142 -3.96 4.86 -10.96
C TYR A 142 -4.39 3.39 -10.76
N MET A 143 -4.32 2.88 -9.53
CA MET A 143 -4.79 1.53 -9.18
C MET A 143 -6.29 1.38 -9.42
N LEU A 144 -7.10 2.35 -8.97
CA LEU A 144 -8.55 2.33 -9.09
C LEU A 144 -9.03 2.44 -10.55
N ILE A 145 -8.39 3.30 -11.35
CA ILE A 145 -8.71 3.43 -12.79
C ILE A 145 -8.51 2.10 -13.52
N GLY A 146 -7.53 1.29 -13.10
CA GLY A 146 -7.29 -0.02 -13.68
C GLY A 146 -8.42 -1.02 -13.49
N LEU A 147 -9.17 -0.92 -12.38
CA LEU A 147 -10.28 -1.84 -12.08
C LEU A 147 -11.41 -1.76 -13.12
N PHE A 148 -11.56 -0.62 -13.81
CA PHE A 148 -12.53 -0.44 -14.89
C PHE A 148 -12.11 -1.11 -16.21
N ARG A 149 -10.89 -1.68 -16.30
CA ARG A 149 -10.42 -2.38 -17.51
C ARG A 149 -10.76 -3.88 -17.44
N LEU A 150 -11.75 -4.30 -18.23
CA LEU A 150 -12.29 -5.67 -18.23
C LEU A 150 -11.26 -6.79 -18.47
N ARG A 151 -10.24 -6.57 -19.31
CA ARG A 151 -9.28 -7.63 -19.69
C ARG A 151 -8.25 -7.93 -18.60
N HIS A 152 -7.77 -6.92 -17.88
CA HIS A 152 -6.73 -7.07 -16.85
C HIS A 152 -6.93 -6.05 -15.71
N PRO A 153 -8.02 -6.18 -14.92
CA PRO A 153 -8.40 -5.17 -13.93
C PRO A 153 -7.34 -4.97 -12.85
N LEU A 154 -6.57 -6.03 -12.55
CA LEU A 154 -5.59 -6.03 -11.48
C LEU A 154 -4.19 -5.56 -11.91
N ARG A 155 -3.92 -5.36 -13.21
CA ARG A 155 -2.55 -5.00 -13.64
C ARG A 155 -2.09 -3.70 -13.00
N HIS A 156 -2.94 -2.67 -13.03
CA HIS A 156 -2.59 -1.36 -12.44
C HIS A 156 -2.51 -1.45 -10.91
N TRP A 157 -3.34 -2.29 -10.30
CA TRP A 157 -3.29 -2.57 -8.88
C TRP A 157 -1.91 -3.11 -8.47
N HIS A 158 -1.42 -4.15 -9.16
CA HIS A 158 -0.10 -4.72 -8.89
C HIS A 158 1.03 -3.73 -9.18
N ILE A 159 0.96 -2.98 -10.29
CA ILE A 159 1.94 -1.93 -10.59
C ILE A 159 1.96 -0.87 -9.48
N GLY A 160 0.80 -0.46 -8.97
CA GLY A 160 0.72 0.48 -7.85
C GLY A 160 1.31 -0.09 -6.56
N CYS A 161 1.01 -1.35 -6.22
CA CYS A 161 1.63 -2.03 -5.08
C CYS A 161 3.16 -2.13 -5.22
N LEU A 162 3.65 -2.48 -6.42
CA LEU A 162 5.08 -2.55 -6.72
C LEU A 162 5.75 -1.18 -6.65
N ALA A 163 5.07 -0.12 -7.08
CA ALA A 163 5.56 1.26 -6.93
C ALA A 163 5.78 1.64 -5.45
N ILE A 164 4.91 1.18 -4.54
CA ILE A 164 5.08 1.36 -3.10
C ILE A 164 6.24 0.52 -2.56
N LEU A 165 6.43 -0.71 -3.04
CA LEU A 165 7.57 -1.56 -2.65
C LEU A 165 8.91 -0.96 -3.05
N ILE A 166 9.03 -0.49 -4.28
CA ILE A 166 10.22 0.22 -4.77
C ILE A 166 10.46 1.46 -3.91
N TRP A 167 9.41 2.24 -3.65
CA TRP A 167 9.55 3.43 -2.82
C TRP A 167 9.94 3.11 -1.37
N TYR A 168 9.43 2.01 -0.81
CA TYR A 168 9.84 1.50 0.49
C TYR A 168 11.33 1.14 0.49
N GLN A 169 11.81 0.44 -0.53
CA GLN A 169 13.21 0.05 -0.65
C GLN A 169 14.12 1.29 -0.66
N ASP A 170 13.80 2.28 -1.49
CA ASP A 170 14.62 3.47 -1.69
C ASP A 170 14.62 4.44 -0.50
N GLU A 171 13.44 4.71 0.09
CA GLU A 171 13.29 5.79 1.07
C GLU A 171 13.28 5.29 2.52
N VAL A 172 12.96 4.01 2.75
CA VAL A 172 12.80 3.44 4.09
C VAL A 172 13.80 2.34 4.39
N ARG A 173 13.95 1.34 3.51
CA ARG A 173 14.79 0.17 3.77
C ARG A 173 16.28 0.51 3.67
N ASN A 174 16.71 1.21 2.63
CA ASN A 174 18.12 1.55 2.42
C ASN A 174 18.66 2.64 3.36
N ARG A 175 17.80 3.24 4.21
CA ARG A 175 18.21 4.26 5.18
C ARG A 175 18.38 3.71 6.61
N PHE A 176 17.98 2.47 6.92
CA PHE A 176 17.90 1.88 8.28
C PHE A 176 18.03 0.35 8.33
#